data_AF-A0A9D7WXJ5-F1
#
_entry.id   AF-A0A9D7WXJ5-F1
#
_cell.length_a   1.000
_cell.length_b   1.000
_cell.length_c   1.000
_cell.angle_alpha   90.00
_cell.angle_beta   90.00
_cell.angle_gamma   90.00
#
_symmetry.space_group_name_H-M   'P 1'
#
loop_
_entity.id
_entity.type
_entity.pdbx_description
1 polymer ?
#
loop_
_entity_poly.entity_id
_entity_poly.type
_entity_poly.pdbx_seq_one_letter_code
_entity_poly.pdbx_strand_id
1 'polypeptide(L)'
;MRRSIISDGAEIASGALGHGAVAVLPDLSYLKWSFRYEHSPETVERNNADIFLEACRKLHAMFQRFLSRSTGHDDGTSGIDFTRVEDCIKDILSFQNGKTQRSKKWRTAFAKGELGIKPGQKIPVYDPGPWDKQRNHFPALDKPEKAAASNVYHFYQAASIHRHTLLRELLPKNNLLVV
;
A
#
# COMPACT_ATOMS: atom_id res chain seq x y z
N MET A 1 -20.37 -14.71 -10.36
CA MET A 1 -20.08 -15.21 -11.72
C MET A 1 -19.50 -14.16 -12.68
N ARG A 2 -20.00 -12.91 -12.73
CA ARG A 2 -19.52 -11.88 -13.70
C ARG A 2 -18.12 -11.28 -13.47
N ARG A 3 -17.53 -11.37 -12.27
CA ARG A 3 -16.18 -10.81 -11.98
C ARG A 3 -15.01 -11.73 -12.33
N SER A 4 -15.22 -13.04 -12.34
CA SER A 4 -14.17 -14.03 -12.65
C SER A 4 -13.70 -13.91 -14.10
N ILE A 5 -14.64 -13.70 -15.02
CA ILE A 5 -14.39 -13.72 -16.47
C ILE A 5 -13.55 -12.50 -16.94
N ILE A 6 -13.58 -11.40 -16.18
CA ILE A 6 -12.82 -10.18 -16.50
C ILE A 6 -11.35 -10.30 -16.04
N SER A 7 -11.10 -11.13 -15.02
CA SER A 7 -9.75 -11.40 -14.50
C SER A 7 -8.90 -12.15 -15.52
N ASP A 8 -9.48 -13.19 -16.12
CA ASP A 8 -8.75 -14.10 -17.01
C ASP A 8 -8.29 -13.41 -18.32
N GLY A 9 -9.08 -12.44 -18.83
CA GLY A 9 -8.74 -11.72 -20.07
C GLY A 9 -7.55 -10.76 -19.95
N ALA A 10 -7.37 -10.13 -18.78
CA ALA A 10 -6.27 -9.18 -18.55
C ALA A 10 -4.93 -9.91 -18.33
N GLU A 11 -4.98 -11.10 -17.74
CA GLU A 11 -3.82 -11.97 -17.57
C GLU A 11 -3.31 -12.51 -18.90
N ILE A 12 -4.23 -13.01 -19.75
CA ILE A 12 -3.91 -13.55 -21.08
C ILE A 12 -3.32 -12.46 -22.00
N ALA A 13 -3.80 -11.22 -21.93
CA ALA A 13 -3.35 -10.14 -22.80
C ALA A 13 -2.01 -9.50 -22.38
N SER A 14 -1.69 -9.50 -21.07
CA SER A 14 -0.53 -8.77 -20.57
C SER A 14 0.71 -9.63 -20.36
N GLY A 15 0.59 -10.96 -20.17
CA GLY A 15 1.71 -11.89 -19.97
C GLY A 15 2.67 -11.58 -18.80
N ALA A 16 2.45 -10.46 -18.09
CA ALA A 16 3.38 -9.86 -17.13
C ALA A 16 2.67 -9.23 -15.93
N LEU A 17 1.35 -9.03 -15.99
CA LEU A 17 0.57 -8.52 -14.86
C LEU A 17 -0.17 -9.70 -14.22
N GLY A 18 0.53 -10.39 -13.32
CA GLY A 18 -0.03 -11.52 -12.58
C GLY A 18 -1.38 -11.22 -11.93
N HIS A 19 -2.25 -12.22 -11.92
CA HIS A 19 -3.50 -12.39 -11.17
C HIS A 19 -4.00 -11.14 -10.39
N GLY A 20 -4.71 -10.24 -11.08
CA GLY A 20 -5.36 -9.09 -10.46
C GLY A 20 -6.53 -9.42 -9.52
N ALA A 21 -6.85 -10.70 -9.33
CA ALA A 21 -7.98 -11.15 -8.53
C ALA A 21 -7.60 -12.21 -7.48
N VAL A 22 -6.46 -12.08 -6.81
CA VAL A 22 -6.23 -12.83 -5.57
C VAL A 22 -6.89 -12.08 -4.41
N ALA A 23 -7.70 -12.78 -3.61
CA ALA A 23 -8.53 -12.17 -2.57
C ALA A 23 -7.68 -11.61 -1.41
N VAL A 24 -7.49 -12.41 -0.35
CA VAL A 24 -6.64 -12.03 0.80
C VAL A 24 -5.39 -12.92 0.86
N LEU A 25 -5.45 -14.09 0.23
CA LEU A 25 -4.31 -14.96 -0.01
C LEU A 25 -3.73 -14.63 -1.39
N PRO A 26 -2.41 -14.74 -1.58
CA PRO A 26 -1.42 -15.07 -0.56
C PRO A 26 -1.01 -13.87 0.32
N ASP A 27 -1.60 -12.68 0.18
CA ASP A 27 -1.08 -11.41 0.70
C ASP A 27 -1.20 -11.16 2.23
N LEU A 28 -1.58 -12.16 3.01
CA LEU A 28 -1.59 -12.03 4.48
C LEU A 28 -0.17 -11.93 5.02
N SER A 29 0.16 -10.84 5.73
CA SER A 29 1.54 -10.59 6.20
C SER A 29 2.14 -11.66 7.11
N TYR A 30 1.34 -12.55 7.71
CA TYR A 30 1.82 -13.63 8.57
C TYR A 30 1.96 -14.98 7.85
N LEU A 31 1.56 -15.05 6.58
CA LEU A 31 1.47 -16.31 5.84
C LEU A 31 2.86 -16.79 5.42
N LYS A 32 3.08 -18.09 5.56
CA LYS A 32 4.12 -18.83 4.85
C LYS A 32 3.45 -19.70 3.80
N TRP A 33 3.93 -19.64 2.57
CA TRP A 33 3.33 -20.33 1.44
C TRP A 33 4.38 -20.59 0.37
N SER A 34 4.08 -21.50 -0.56
CA SER A 34 4.94 -21.74 -1.69
C SER A 34 4.17 -22.01 -2.96
N PHE A 35 4.87 -21.89 -4.09
CA PHE A 35 4.32 -22.16 -5.40
C PHE A 35 5.41 -22.72 -6.31
N ARG A 36 4.99 -23.35 -7.41
CA ARG A 36 5.88 -23.73 -8.51
C ARG A 36 5.41 -23.05 -9.77
N TYR A 37 6.35 -22.64 -10.62
CA TYR A 37 6.00 -22.20 -11.96
C TYR A 37 5.61 -23.42 -12.81
N GLU A 38 4.69 -23.24 -13.75
CA GLU A 38 4.17 -24.32 -14.60
C GLU A 38 5.29 -25.05 -15.38
N HIS A 39 6.32 -24.30 -15.79
CA HIS A 39 7.45 -24.81 -16.56
C HIS A 39 8.76 -24.87 -15.76
N SER A 40 8.70 -24.80 -14.43
CA SER A 40 9.88 -24.98 -13.56
C SER A 40 9.63 -26.05 -12.51
N PRO A 41 10.57 -26.98 -12.29
CA PRO A 41 10.49 -27.90 -11.16
C PRO A 41 10.78 -27.21 -9.82
N GLU A 42 11.23 -25.95 -9.83
CA GLU A 42 11.56 -25.18 -8.63
C GLU A 42 10.30 -24.84 -7.81
N THR A 43 10.38 -25.10 -6.50
CA THR A 43 9.41 -24.60 -5.52
C THR A 43 9.96 -23.31 -4.91
N VAL A 44 9.22 -22.22 -5.08
CA VAL A 44 9.52 -20.93 -4.46
C VAL A 44 8.78 -20.85 -3.13
N GLU A 45 9.54 -20.83 -2.04
CA GLU A 45 9.03 -20.62 -0.68
C GLU A 45 8.94 -19.12 -0.37
N ARG A 46 7.87 -18.71 0.33
CA ARG A 46 7.60 -17.33 0.71
C ARG A 46 7.26 -17.28 2.20
N ASN A 47 7.97 -16.41 2.93
CA ASN A 47 7.60 -15.99 4.27
C ASN A 47 7.20 -14.51 4.22
N ASN A 48 5.90 -14.24 4.23
CA ASN A 48 5.42 -12.86 4.11
C ASN A 48 5.90 -12.01 5.29
N ALA A 49 6.01 -12.53 6.50
CA ALA A 49 6.42 -11.71 7.64
C ALA A 49 7.82 -11.10 7.42
N ASP A 50 8.75 -11.89 6.87
CA ASP A 50 10.11 -11.45 6.58
C ASP A 50 10.14 -10.48 5.38
N ILE A 51 9.36 -10.77 4.33
CA ILE A 51 9.27 -9.93 3.11
C ILE A 51 8.68 -8.56 3.43
N PHE A 52 7.57 -8.52 4.18
CA PHE A 52 6.94 -7.28 4.61
C PHE A 52 7.86 -6.49 5.56
N LEU A 53 8.60 -7.18 6.44
CA LEU A 53 9.57 -6.52 7.32
C LEU A 53 10.73 -5.88 6.53
N GLU A 54 11.23 -6.56 5.50
CA GLU A 54 12.22 -6.00 4.58
C GLU A 54 11.68 -4.75 3.88
N ALA A 55 10.42 -4.78 3.42
CA ALA A 55 9.76 -3.61 2.84
C ALA A 55 9.65 -2.45 3.83
N CYS A 56 9.27 -2.73 5.10
CA CYS A 56 9.26 -1.73 6.17
C CYS A 56 10.65 -1.10 6.37
N ARG A 57 11.72 -1.89 6.34
CA ARG A 57 13.11 -1.39 6.46
C ARG A 57 13.48 -0.46 5.31
N LYS A 58 13.12 -0.82 4.06
CA LYS A 58 13.34 0.01 2.87
C LYS A 58 12.54 1.31 2.92
N LEU A 59 11.27 1.26 3.33
CA LEU A 59 10.43 2.45 3.51
C LEU A 59 10.99 3.38 4.58
N HIS A 60 11.40 2.82 5.73
CA HIS A 60 12.05 3.58 6.78
C HIS A 60 13.30 4.30 6.26
N ALA A 61 14.21 3.59 5.58
CA ALA A 61 15.41 4.19 5.00
C ALA A 61 15.09 5.29 3.95
N MET A 62 14.04 5.09 3.15
CA MET A 62 13.57 6.10 2.21
C MET A 62 13.12 7.38 2.93
N PHE A 63 12.31 7.26 3.99
CA PHE A 63 11.84 8.40 4.76
C PHE A 63 12.97 9.09 5.54
N GLN A 64 13.91 8.34 6.13
CA GLN A 64 15.09 8.94 6.78
C GLN A 64 15.94 9.73 5.79
N ARG A 65 16.15 9.21 4.56
CA ARG A 65 16.85 9.94 3.49
C ARG A 65 16.09 11.19 3.02
N PHE A 66 14.76 11.15 3.04
CA PHE A 66 13.95 12.33 2.74
C PHE A 66 14.11 13.39 3.83
N LEU A 67 14.05 13.00 5.10
CA LEU A 67 14.23 13.90 6.25
C LEU A 67 15.62 14.53 6.27
N SER A 68 16.68 13.77 5.95
CA SER A 68 18.05 14.32 5.89
C SER A 68 18.27 15.36 4.79
N ARG A 69 17.35 15.45 3.81
CA ARG A 69 17.41 16.38 2.68
C ARG A 69 16.34 17.46 2.72
N SER A 70 15.45 17.45 3.70
CA SER A 70 14.34 18.40 3.82
C SER A 70 14.49 19.25 5.07
N THR A 71 14.12 20.53 4.97
CA THR A 71 14.08 21.45 6.11
C THR A 71 12.63 21.62 6.56
N GLY A 72 12.35 21.44 7.86
CA GLY A 72 11.03 21.72 8.44
C GLY A 72 10.00 20.58 8.37
N HIS A 73 10.42 19.35 8.09
CA HIS A 73 9.55 18.17 8.10
C HIS A 73 9.93 17.14 9.18
N ASP A 74 11.00 17.40 9.93
CA ASP A 74 11.39 16.60 11.08
C ASP A 74 10.50 16.96 12.28
N ASP A 75 9.79 15.97 12.81
CA ASP A 75 8.97 16.09 14.02
C ASP A 75 9.76 15.77 15.30
N GLY A 76 11.08 15.63 15.19
CA GLY A 76 12.02 15.24 16.25
C GLY A 76 12.16 13.73 16.40
N THR A 77 11.74 12.95 15.40
CA THR A 77 11.91 11.48 15.34
C THR A 77 12.90 11.05 14.24
N SER A 78 13.53 12.00 13.55
CA SER A 78 14.60 11.71 12.62
C SER A 78 15.76 10.96 13.29
N GLY A 79 16.45 10.11 12.52
CA GLY A 79 17.64 9.38 12.98
C GLY A 79 17.36 8.18 13.87
N ILE A 80 16.11 7.79 14.08
CA ILE A 80 15.79 6.55 14.79
C ILE A 80 16.25 5.35 13.96
N ASP A 81 17.02 4.46 14.59
CA ASP A 81 17.46 3.23 13.95
C ASP A 81 16.30 2.23 13.84
N PHE A 82 16.18 1.55 12.70
CA PHE A 82 15.10 0.60 12.44
C PHE A 82 15.09 -0.57 13.44
N THR A 83 16.26 -0.98 13.94
CA THR A 83 16.38 -2.05 14.94
C THR A 83 15.61 -1.76 16.22
N ARG A 84 15.37 -0.47 16.55
CA ARG A 84 14.61 -0.06 17.75
C ARG A 84 13.12 -0.38 17.64
N VAL A 85 12.59 -0.51 16.42
CA VAL A 85 11.17 -0.72 16.13
C VAL A 85 10.90 -2.08 15.47
N GLU A 86 11.95 -2.78 15.07
CA GLU A 86 11.89 -4.01 14.29
C GLU A 86 11.06 -5.10 14.96
N ASP A 87 11.30 -5.38 16.25
CA ASP A 87 10.55 -6.40 16.98
C ASP A 87 9.06 -6.06 17.11
N CYS A 88 8.74 -4.78 17.35
CA CYS A 88 7.35 -4.30 17.38
C CYS A 88 6.67 -4.51 16.02
N ILE A 89 7.32 -4.11 14.93
CA ILE A 89 6.80 -4.30 13.56
C ILE A 89 6.63 -5.78 13.27
N LYS A 90 7.60 -6.63 13.62
CA LYS A 90 7.56 -8.08 13.39
C LYS A 90 6.41 -8.75 14.14
N ASP A 91 6.15 -8.36 15.39
CA ASP A 91 5.00 -8.83 16.18
C ASP A 91 3.67 -8.41 15.53
N ILE A 92 3.57 -7.17 15.02
CA ILE A 92 2.37 -6.72 14.31
C ILE A 92 2.16 -7.48 12.99
N LEU A 93 3.22 -7.70 12.21
CA LEU A 93 3.16 -8.41 10.93
C LEU A 93 2.80 -9.89 11.09
N SER A 94 3.27 -10.51 12.17
CA SER A 94 3.02 -11.93 12.48
C SER A 94 1.64 -12.18 13.12
N PHE A 95 0.88 -11.12 13.42
CA PHE A 95 -0.38 -11.23 14.15
C PHE A 95 -1.51 -11.84 13.30
N GLN A 96 -1.91 -13.07 13.67
CA GLN A 96 -2.85 -13.90 12.92
C GLN A 96 -4.34 -13.60 13.19
N ASN A 97 -4.71 -12.33 13.11
CA ASN A 97 -6.12 -11.91 13.21
C ASN A 97 -6.52 -11.04 12.01
N GLY A 98 -7.83 -10.77 11.92
CA GLY A 98 -8.42 -9.97 10.86
C GLY A 98 -7.87 -8.55 10.76
N LYS A 99 -8.15 -7.91 9.62
CA LYS A 99 -7.74 -6.54 9.27
C LYS A 99 -7.99 -5.55 10.40
N THR A 100 -9.17 -5.62 11.04
CA THR A 100 -9.58 -4.69 12.11
C THR A 100 -8.68 -4.80 13.34
N GLN A 101 -8.39 -6.03 13.79
CA GLN A 101 -7.58 -6.29 14.97
C GLN A 101 -6.12 -5.91 14.74
N ARG A 102 -5.57 -6.23 13.55
CA ARG A 102 -4.20 -5.83 13.19
C ARG A 102 -4.06 -4.32 13.04
N SER A 103 -5.05 -3.66 12.44
CA SER A 103 -5.09 -2.19 12.38
C SER A 103 -5.14 -1.58 13.78
N LYS A 104 -5.89 -2.19 14.72
CA LYS A 104 -5.89 -1.76 16.13
C LYS A 104 -4.50 -1.91 16.74
N LYS A 105 -3.79 -3.01 16.48
CA LYS A 105 -2.42 -3.24 16.99
C LYS A 105 -1.45 -2.17 16.50
N TRP A 106 -1.48 -1.82 15.20
CA TRP A 106 -0.73 -0.68 14.65
C TRP A 106 -1.05 0.63 15.36
N ARG A 107 -2.34 0.97 15.53
CA ARG A 107 -2.74 2.21 16.20
C ARG A 107 -2.32 2.26 17.66
N THR A 108 -2.37 1.13 18.37
CA THR A 108 -1.93 1.04 19.76
C THR A 108 -0.43 1.25 19.88
N ALA A 109 0.37 0.56 19.04
CA ALA A 109 1.82 0.72 19.03
C ALA A 109 2.23 2.17 18.71
N PHE A 110 1.57 2.78 17.72
CA PHE A 110 1.73 4.19 17.40
C PHE A 110 1.43 5.08 18.61
N ALA A 111 0.25 4.95 19.22
CA ALA A 111 -0.17 5.81 20.33
C ALA A 111 0.76 5.73 21.56
N LYS A 112 1.39 4.57 21.76
CA LYS A 112 2.35 4.34 22.83
C LYS A 112 3.78 4.76 22.50
N GLY A 113 4.06 5.15 21.27
CA GLY A 113 5.43 5.48 20.82
C GLY A 113 6.33 4.26 20.58
N GLU A 114 5.77 3.05 20.54
CA GLU A 114 6.51 1.79 20.31
C GLU A 114 7.12 1.72 18.90
N LEU A 115 6.66 2.58 17.99
CA LEU A 115 7.17 2.71 16.61
C LEU A 115 8.20 3.82 16.45
N GLY A 116 8.89 4.22 17.52
CA GLY A 116 9.91 5.27 17.45
C GLY A 116 9.30 6.63 17.19
N ILE A 117 8.15 6.90 17.79
CA ILE A 117 7.46 8.19 17.64
C ILE A 117 7.08 8.75 18.99
N LYS A 118 6.80 10.05 19.06
CA LYS A 118 6.36 10.67 20.31
C LYS A 118 5.02 10.08 20.74
N PRO A 119 4.89 9.59 21.99
CA PRO A 119 3.63 9.04 22.47
C PRO A 119 2.54 10.12 22.53
N GLY A 120 1.28 9.68 22.51
CA GLY A 120 0.12 10.56 22.65
C GLY A 120 -0.53 11.01 21.33
N GLN A 121 0.16 10.88 20.20
CA GLN A 121 -0.48 11.02 18.89
C GLN A 121 -1.36 9.80 18.58
N LYS A 122 -2.38 9.97 17.75
CA LYS A 122 -3.30 8.89 17.36
C LYS A 122 -3.45 8.84 15.85
N ILE A 123 -3.28 7.65 15.27
CA ILE A 123 -3.73 7.38 13.91
C ILE A 123 -5.26 7.34 13.93
N PRO A 124 -5.96 8.17 13.12
CA PRO A 124 -7.41 8.15 13.06
C PRO A 124 -7.94 6.80 12.56
N VAL A 125 -9.16 6.46 12.97
CA VAL A 125 -9.87 5.33 12.35
C VAL A 125 -10.26 5.77 10.94
N TYR A 126 -9.93 4.94 9.95
CA TYR A 126 -10.33 5.19 8.57
C TYR A 126 -11.85 5.24 8.45
N ASP A 127 -12.37 6.38 8.00
CA ASP A 127 -13.78 6.58 7.69
C ASP A 127 -13.94 6.89 6.20
N PRO A 128 -14.57 6.01 5.40
CA PRO A 128 -14.80 6.26 3.98
C PRO A 128 -15.91 7.29 3.73
N GLY A 129 -16.75 7.58 4.73
CA GLY A 129 -17.98 8.36 4.58
C GLY A 129 -17.77 9.74 3.94
N PRO A 130 -16.84 10.58 4.42
CA PRO A 130 -16.58 11.89 3.81
C PRO A 130 -16.17 11.80 2.34
N TRP A 131 -15.34 10.82 2.02
CA TRP A 131 -14.84 10.59 0.66
C TRP A 131 -15.97 10.14 -0.27
N ASP A 132 -16.72 9.12 0.14
CA ASP A 132 -17.81 8.57 -0.64
C ASP A 132 -18.93 9.59 -0.85
N LYS A 133 -19.25 10.41 0.17
CA LYS A 133 -20.22 11.50 0.04
C LYS A 133 -19.80 12.51 -1.01
N GLN A 134 -18.53 12.96 -0.98
CA GLN A 134 -18.03 13.91 -1.98
C GLN A 134 -18.06 13.32 -3.39
N ARG A 135 -17.56 12.09 -3.57
CA ARG A 135 -17.58 11.40 -4.87
C ARG A 135 -19.00 11.21 -5.39
N ASN A 136 -19.92 10.74 -4.55
CA ASN A 136 -21.29 10.45 -4.94
C ASN A 136 -22.12 11.72 -5.19
N HIS A 137 -21.66 12.88 -4.69
CA HIS A 137 -22.31 14.17 -4.93
C HIS A 137 -21.90 14.82 -6.25
N PHE A 138 -20.84 14.36 -6.92
CA PHE A 138 -20.39 14.93 -8.20
C PHE A 138 -21.48 15.05 -9.27
N PRO A 139 -22.38 14.06 -9.48
CA PRO A 139 -23.45 14.18 -10.47
C PRO A 139 -24.49 15.26 -10.16
N ALA A 140 -24.57 15.69 -8.89
CA ALA A 140 -25.51 16.72 -8.43
C ALA A 140 -24.90 18.13 -8.41
N LEU A 141 -23.63 18.28 -8.81
CA LEU A 141 -23.00 19.59 -8.92
C LEU A 141 -23.56 20.33 -10.14
N ASP A 142 -24.03 21.54 -9.91
CA ASP A 142 -24.55 22.48 -10.91
C ASP A 142 -23.46 23.09 -11.80
N LYS A 143 -22.21 23.07 -11.33
CA LYS A 143 -21.09 23.78 -11.94
C LYS A 143 -19.79 22.95 -11.93
N PRO A 144 -19.09 22.80 -13.06
CA PRO A 144 -17.84 22.04 -13.15
C PRO A 144 -16.73 22.56 -12.22
N GLU A 145 -16.70 23.87 -11.94
CA GLU A 145 -15.68 24.51 -11.10
C GLU A 145 -15.73 24.00 -9.65
N LYS A 146 -16.93 23.63 -9.17
CA LYS A 146 -17.10 23.04 -7.84
C LYS A 146 -16.49 21.64 -7.75
N ALA A 147 -16.55 20.87 -8.83
CA ALA A 147 -15.88 19.58 -8.91
C ALA A 147 -14.37 19.79 -8.94
N ALA A 148 -13.89 20.70 -9.79
CA ALA A 148 -12.47 21.01 -9.95
C ALA A 148 -11.82 21.50 -8.65
N ALA A 149 -12.53 22.24 -7.81
CA ALA A 149 -12.02 22.70 -6.51
C ALA A 149 -11.97 21.61 -5.43
N SER A 150 -12.51 20.42 -5.66
CA SER A 150 -12.61 19.38 -4.63
C SER A 150 -11.33 18.53 -4.52
N ASN A 151 -10.98 18.15 -3.29
CA ASN A 151 -9.84 17.25 -3.03
C ASN A 151 -10.03 15.87 -3.68
N VAL A 152 -11.27 15.37 -3.74
CA VAL A 152 -11.58 14.09 -4.40
C VAL A 152 -11.28 14.16 -5.89
N TYR A 153 -11.62 15.26 -6.56
CA TYR A 153 -11.31 15.45 -7.98
C TYR A 153 -9.80 15.52 -8.21
N HIS A 154 -9.07 16.33 -7.42
CA HIS A 154 -7.62 16.43 -7.52
C HIS A 154 -6.92 15.09 -7.31
N PHE A 155 -7.40 14.27 -6.38
CA PHE A 155 -6.87 12.92 -6.17
C PHE A 155 -7.08 12.03 -7.40
N TYR A 156 -8.29 12.00 -7.98
CA TYR A 156 -8.54 11.20 -9.17
C TYR A 156 -7.72 11.67 -10.37
N GLN A 157 -7.51 12.99 -10.51
CA GLN A 157 -6.62 13.54 -11.53
C GLN A 157 -5.16 13.11 -11.31
N ALA A 158 -4.65 13.24 -10.09
CA ALA A 158 -3.30 12.80 -9.74
C ALA A 158 -3.11 11.29 -9.97
N ALA A 159 -4.11 10.48 -9.59
CA ALA A 159 -4.10 9.04 -9.85
C ALA A 159 -4.13 8.71 -11.35
N SER A 160 -4.90 9.45 -12.15
CA SER A 160 -4.94 9.31 -13.60
C SER A 160 -3.59 9.63 -14.24
N ILE A 161 -2.98 10.76 -13.87
CA ILE A 161 -1.64 11.17 -14.33
C ILE A 161 -0.61 10.12 -13.93
N HIS A 162 -0.59 9.69 -12.67
CA HIS A 162 0.34 8.69 -12.18
C HIS A 162 0.19 7.37 -12.94
N ARG A 163 -1.05 6.90 -13.15
CA ARG A 163 -1.33 5.73 -13.97
C ARG A 163 -0.80 5.90 -15.40
N HIS A 164 -1.00 7.06 -16.01
CA HIS A 164 -0.49 7.34 -17.34
C HIS A 164 1.03 7.25 -17.38
N THR A 165 1.73 7.92 -16.46
CA THR A 165 3.19 7.86 -16.35
C THR A 165 3.69 6.43 -16.15
N LEU A 166 3.06 5.65 -15.27
CA LEU A 166 3.43 4.25 -15.06
C LEU A 166 3.31 3.43 -16.36
N LEU A 167 2.13 3.48 -17.00
CA LEU A 167 1.81 2.63 -18.14
C LEU A 167 2.50 3.06 -19.44
N ARG A 168 2.69 4.36 -19.66
CA ARG A 168 3.21 4.91 -20.92
C ARG A 168 4.69 5.23 -20.87
N GLU A 169 5.26 5.45 -19.69
CA GLU A 169 6.66 5.81 -19.56
C GLU A 169 7.46 4.80 -18.75
N LEU A 170 7.09 4.55 -17.50
CA LEU A 170 7.95 3.80 -16.58
C LEU A 170 8.07 2.33 -16.99
N LEU A 171 6.95 1.65 -17.24
CA LEU A 171 6.96 0.23 -17.62
C LEU A 171 7.61 0.03 -19.00
N PRO A 172 7.25 0.80 -20.06
CA PRO A 172 7.92 0.69 -21.36
C PRO A 172 9.43 0.97 -21.29
N LYS A 173 9.89 1.96 -20.51
CA LYS A 173 11.33 2.24 -20.31
C LYS A 173 12.09 1.07 -19.70
N ASN A 174 11.40 0.18 -18.98
CA ASN A 174 11.98 -1.03 -18.37
C ASN A 174 11.63 -2.30 -19.16
N ASN A 175 11.20 -2.18 -20.42
CA ASN A 175 10.78 -3.28 -21.29
C ASN A 175 9.65 -4.15 -20.70
N LEU A 176 8.84 -3.58 -19.82
CA LEU A 176 7.62 -4.19 -19.30
C LEU A 176 6.45 -3.67 -20.14
N LEU A 177 6.01 -4.45 -21.12
CA LEU A 177 4.89 -4.08 -21.99
C LEU A 177 3.57 -4.33 -21.28
N VAL A 178 2.75 -3.28 -21.15
CA VAL A 178 1.34 -3.41 -20.80
C VAL A 178 0.54 -3.03 -22.05
N VAL A 179 0.03 -4.04 -22.77
CA VAL A 179 -0.86 -3.87 -23.93
C VAL A 179 -2.29 -3.69 -23.44
#